data_AF-A0A1D2RQT4-F1
#
_entry.id   AF-A0A1D2RQT4-F1
#
_cell.length_a   1.000
_cell.length_b   1.000
_cell.length_c   1.000
_cell.angle_alpha   90.00
_cell.angle_beta   90.00
_cell.angle_gamma   90.00
#
_symmetry.space_group_name_H-M   'P 1'
#
loop_
_entity.id
_entity.type
_entity.pdbx_description
1 polymer ?
#
loop_
_entity_poly.entity_id
_entity_poly.type
_entity_poly.pdbx_seq_one_letter_code
_entity_poly.pdbx_strand_id
1 'polypeptide(L)'
;MAQLELINPPTANEIINSSSFCTLISIDDATQLGDLTYKSYLKGLRGKTGLYHLWVDYDHCDDHDAHTMLCVYVGKGLAEARVTDHIKEKWPSSELLYVTFFECSNRLAKYLEQLFLDSFAGTNEIDH
;
A
#
# COMPACT_ATOMS: atom_id res chain seq x y z
N MET A 1 20.28 15.48 12.43
CA MET A 1 19.51 14.26 12.11
C MET A 1 18.35 14.56 11.15
N ALA A 2 17.43 15.47 11.46
CA ALA A 2 16.35 15.90 10.54
C ALA A 2 16.79 16.34 9.14
N GLN A 3 17.77 17.25 9.10
CA GLN A 3 18.27 17.81 7.84
C GLN A 3 18.88 16.73 6.95
N LEU A 4 19.56 15.73 7.54
CA LEU A 4 20.19 14.65 6.80
C LEU A 4 19.15 13.74 6.10
N GLU A 5 18.00 13.49 6.73
CA GLU A 5 16.89 12.73 6.12
C GLU A 5 16.23 13.48 4.94
N LEU A 6 16.35 14.82 4.89
CA LEU A 6 15.72 15.68 3.88
C LEU A 6 16.69 16.18 2.81
N ILE A 7 18.00 15.93 2.96
CA ILE A 7 19.02 16.29 1.97
C ILE A 7 18.90 15.42 0.72
N ASN A 8 18.45 14.17 0.89
CA ASN A 8 18.23 13.25 -0.22
C ASN A 8 16.92 12.47 0.04
N PRO A 9 15.75 13.12 -0.13
CA PRO A 9 14.48 12.46 0.14
C PRO A 9 14.25 11.33 -0.87
N PRO A 10 13.62 10.22 -0.45
CA PRO A 10 13.22 9.18 -1.39
C PRO A 10 12.20 9.72 -2.39
N THR A 11 12.34 9.31 -3.64
CA THR A 11 11.42 9.64 -4.72
C THR A 11 10.15 8.79 -4.64
N ALA A 12 9.05 9.27 -5.24
CA ALA A 12 7.82 8.47 -5.35
C ALA A 12 8.06 7.13 -6.07
N ASN A 13 8.94 7.12 -7.08
CA ASN A 13 9.32 5.91 -7.79
C ASN A 13 10.03 4.89 -6.89
N GLU A 14 10.90 5.34 -5.98
CA GLU A 14 11.57 4.45 -5.02
C GLU A 14 10.59 3.88 -3.98
N ILE A 15 9.60 4.69 -3.58
CA ILE A 15 8.60 4.32 -2.57
C ILE A 15 7.58 3.31 -3.12
N ILE A 16 7.13 3.51 -4.37
CA ILE A 16 6.01 2.76 -4.96
C ILE A 16 6.53 1.76 -5.99
N ASN A 17 7.04 2.23 -7.13
CA ASN A 17 7.35 1.38 -8.29
C ASN A 17 8.55 0.45 -8.04
N SER A 18 9.52 0.93 -7.25
CA SER A 18 10.72 0.17 -6.87
C SER A 18 10.58 -0.42 -5.46
N SER A 19 9.36 -0.48 -4.92
CA SER A 19 9.12 -1.01 -3.59
C SER A 19 9.59 -2.46 -3.49
N SER A 20 10.43 -2.74 -2.50
CA SER A 20 10.86 -4.10 -2.18
C SER A 20 9.73 -5.04 -1.73
N PHE A 21 8.57 -4.47 -1.40
CA PHE A 21 7.37 -5.22 -1.06
C PHE A 21 6.20 -4.67 -1.88
N CYS A 22 5.87 -5.37 -2.95
CA CYS A 22 4.71 -5.12 -3.79
C CYS A 22 4.01 -6.46 -4.01
N THR A 23 2.78 -6.62 -3.52
CA THR A 23 2.07 -7.90 -3.61
C THR A 23 0.57 -7.70 -3.76
N LEU A 24 -0.05 -8.61 -4.52
CA LEU A 24 -1.48 -8.88 -4.44
C LEU A 24 -1.77 -9.73 -3.20
N ILE A 25 -2.85 -9.43 -2.51
CA ILE A 25 -3.37 -10.17 -1.36
C ILE A 25 -4.80 -10.61 -1.71
N SER A 26 -4.99 -11.91 -1.88
CA SER A 26 -6.34 -12.50 -1.96
C SER A 26 -7.01 -12.38 -0.60
N ILE A 27 -8.09 -11.60 -0.53
CA ILE A 27 -8.93 -11.44 0.67
C ILE A 27 -10.18 -12.33 0.58
N ASP A 28 -10.67 -12.61 -0.63
CA ASP A 28 -11.80 -13.51 -0.86
C ASP A 28 -11.36 -14.98 -0.76
N ASP A 29 -12.05 -15.74 0.10
CA ASP A 29 -11.89 -17.19 0.26
C ASP A 29 -12.05 -17.94 -1.07
N ALA A 30 -12.89 -17.43 -1.99
CA ALA A 30 -13.08 -18.02 -3.32
C ALA A 30 -11.85 -17.87 -4.23
N THR A 31 -11.02 -16.86 -3.97
CA THR A 31 -9.76 -16.59 -4.71
C THR A 31 -8.51 -17.03 -3.94
N GLN A 32 -8.70 -17.69 -2.80
CA GLN A 32 -7.60 -18.15 -1.95
C GLN A 32 -6.85 -19.31 -2.61
N LEU A 33 -5.54 -19.17 -2.74
CA LEU A 33 -4.67 -20.22 -3.28
C LEU A 33 -4.35 -21.27 -2.20
N GLY A 34 -5.17 -22.30 -2.08
CA GLY A 34 -5.01 -23.34 -1.06
C GLY A 34 -5.14 -22.78 0.36
N ASP A 35 -4.22 -23.12 1.26
CA ASP A 35 -4.24 -22.67 2.66
C ASP A 35 -3.57 -21.29 2.88
N LEU A 36 -3.21 -20.58 1.80
CA LEU A 36 -2.54 -19.27 1.87
C LEU A 36 -3.53 -18.16 2.22
N THR A 37 -3.70 -17.90 3.51
CA THR A 37 -4.43 -16.72 4.00
C THR A 37 -3.65 -15.41 3.77
N TYR A 38 -4.33 -14.25 3.82
CA TYR A 38 -3.69 -12.92 3.73
C TYR A 38 -2.50 -12.75 4.71
N LYS A 39 -2.55 -13.40 5.88
CA LYS A 39 -1.46 -13.37 6.88
C LYS A 39 -0.16 -13.95 6.33
N SER A 40 -0.22 -14.91 5.40
CA SER A 40 0.95 -15.52 4.78
C SER A 40 1.71 -14.52 3.91
N TYR A 41 1.00 -13.71 3.14
CA TYR A 41 1.57 -12.64 2.31
C TYR A 41 2.21 -11.53 3.16
N LEU A 42 1.62 -11.22 4.31
CA LEU A 42 2.11 -10.16 5.21
C LEU A 42 3.30 -10.58 6.08
N LYS A 43 3.73 -11.86 6.07
CA LYS A 43 4.87 -12.33 6.89
C LYS A 43 6.16 -11.53 6.64
N GLY A 44 6.39 -11.08 5.41
CA GLY A 44 7.56 -10.27 5.04
C GLY A 44 7.60 -8.88 5.69
N LEU A 45 6.48 -8.44 6.28
CA LEU A 45 6.32 -7.15 6.96
C LEU A 45 6.42 -7.25 8.49
N ARG A 46 6.65 -8.44 9.04
CA ARG A 46 6.77 -8.67 10.49
C ARG A 46 7.82 -7.78 11.12
N GLY A 47 7.42 -6.97 12.10
CA GLY A 47 8.30 -6.05 12.82
C GLY A 47 8.77 -4.84 12.02
N LYS A 48 8.41 -4.72 10.74
CA LYS A 48 8.80 -3.59 9.89
C LYS A 48 7.90 -2.39 10.12
N THR A 49 8.51 -1.22 10.21
CA THR A 49 7.81 0.06 10.35
C THR A 49 8.08 0.94 9.14
N GLY A 50 7.04 1.59 8.64
CA GLY A 50 7.19 2.46 7.48
C GLY A 50 5.86 2.94 6.93
N LEU A 51 5.84 3.21 5.64
CA LEU A 51 4.69 3.68 4.87
C LEU A 51 4.12 2.53 4.05
N TYR A 52 2.80 2.36 4.04
CA TYR A 52 2.11 1.39 3.20
C TYR A 52 1.02 2.09 2.37
N HIS A 53 0.80 1.57 1.17
CA HIS A 53 -0.26 2.01 0.26
C HIS A 53 -1.11 0.81 -0.11
N LEU A 54 -2.42 1.01 -0.14
CA LEU A 54 -3.39 0.02 -0.58
C LEU A 54 -3.97 0.48 -1.91
N TRP A 55 -4.00 -0.45 -2.87
CA TRP A 55 -4.41 -0.17 -4.24
C TRP A 55 -5.47 -1.15 -4.69
N VAL A 56 -6.30 -0.68 -5.62
CA VAL A 56 -7.23 -1.47 -6.41
C VAL A 56 -6.85 -1.34 -7.88
N ASP A 57 -7.18 -2.36 -8.67
CA ASP A 57 -7.13 -2.25 -10.13
C ASP A 57 -8.30 -1.37 -10.58
N TYR A 58 -8.01 -0.26 -11.25
CA TYR A 58 -9.02 0.74 -11.63
C TYR A 58 -9.41 0.62 -13.10
N ASP A 59 -8.44 0.43 -13.98
CA ASP A 59 -8.70 0.31 -15.41
C ASP A 59 -7.57 -0.41 -16.14
N HIS A 60 -7.95 -1.22 -17.13
CA HIS A 60 -7.03 -1.94 -18.00
C HIS A 60 -6.85 -1.14 -19.30
N CYS A 61 -5.63 -0.65 -19.55
CA CYS A 61 -5.33 -0.03 -20.83
C CYS A 61 -4.94 -1.11 -21.84
N ASP A 62 -5.89 -1.49 -22.69
CA ASP A 62 -5.72 -2.54 -23.73
C ASP A 62 -4.54 -2.29 -24.68
N ASP A 63 -4.12 -1.03 -24.87
CA ASP A 63 -3.08 -0.65 -25.82
C ASP A 63 -1.64 -0.88 -25.31
N HIS A 64 -1.42 -1.01 -23.98
CA HIS A 64 -0.07 -1.05 -23.39
C HIS A 64 0.16 -2.22 -22.43
N ASP A 65 -0.79 -3.15 -22.28
CA ASP A 65 -0.72 -4.26 -21.31
C ASP A 65 -0.37 -3.74 -19.90
N ALA A 66 -0.93 -2.58 -19.55
CA ALA A 66 -0.63 -1.84 -18.35
C ALA A 66 -1.91 -1.64 -17.54
N HIS A 67 -1.88 -2.10 -16.29
CA HIS A 67 -2.96 -1.89 -15.32
C HIS A 67 -2.78 -0.53 -14.64
N THR A 68 -3.84 0.28 -14.68
CA THR A 68 -3.90 1.53 -13.93
C THR A 68 -4.33 1.20 -12.51
N MET A 69 -3.41 1.34 -11.57
CA MET A 69 -3.68 1.11 -10.16
C MET A 69 -4.14 2.40 -9.48
N LEU A 70 -5.25 2.34 -8.75
CA LEU A 70 -5.73 3.45 -7.93
C LEU A 70 -5.31 3.25 -6.47
N CYS A 71 -4.58 4.21 -5.90
CA CYS A 71 -4.27 4.22 -4.46
C CYS A 71 -5.49 4.71 -3.69
N VAL A 72 -6.14 3.82 -2.94
CA VAL A 72 -7.35 4.13 -2.18
C VAL A 72 -7.06 4.40 -0.70
N TYR A 73 -5.87 4.01 -0.22
CA TYR A 73 -5.49 4.28 1.15
C TYR A 73 -3.97 4.37 1.34
N VAL A 74 -3.56 5.31 2.18
CA VAL A 74 -2.17 5.47 2.62
C VAL A 74 -2.14 5.46 4.14
N GLY A 75 -1.19 4.74 4.72
CA GLY A 75 -0.97 4.77 6.15
C GLY A 75 0.46 4.47 6.55
N LYS A 76 0.75 4.66 7.83
CA LYS A 76 2.06 4.35 8.41
C LYS A 76 2.02 3.50 9.69
N GLY A 77 3.15 2.92 10.03
CA GLY A 77 3.39 2.22 11.30
C GLY A 77 3.88 0.80 11.08
N LEU A 78 3.59 -0.08 12.05
CA LEU A 78 3.88 -1.53 11.95
C LEU A 78 3.01 -2.14 10.84
N ALA A 79 3.62 -2.40 9.68
CA ALA A 79 2.86 -2.61 8.45
C ALA A 79 2.00 -3.89 8.49
N GLU A 80 2.53 -5.02 8.97
CA GLU A 80 1.75 -6.27 9.08
C GLU A 80 0.47 -6.07 9.91
N ALA A 81 0.59 -5.47 11.11
CA ALA A 81 -0.53 -5.25 12.01
C ALA A 81 -1.54 -4.26 11.40
N ARG A 82 -1.05 -3.13 10.87
CA ARG A 82 -1.91 -2.08 10.30
C ARG A 82 -2.67 -2.54 9.07
N VAL A 83 -2.02 -3.26 8.15
CA VAL A 83 -2.67 -3.81 6.97
C VAL A 83 -3.66 -4.91 7.38
N THR A 84 -3.31 -5.76 8.34
CA THR A 84 -4.23 -6.78 8.88
C THR A 84 -5.49 -6.16 9.47
N ASP A 85 -5.35 -5.12 10.28
CA ASP A 85 -6.50 -4.45 10.90
C ASP A 85 -7.37 -3.77 9.83
N HIS A 86 -6.74 -3.13 8.84
CA HIS A 86 -7.46 -2.50 7.73
C HIS A 86 -8.27 -3.53 6.90
N ILE A 87 -7.67 -4.68 6.57
CA ILE A 87 -8.36 -5.77 5.86
C ILE A 87 -9.62 -6.23 6.63
N LYS A 88 -9.51 -6.37 7.95
CA LYS A 88 -10.62 -6.87 8.78
C LYS A 88 -11.74 -5.86 9.00
N GLU A 89 -11.39 -4.58 9.14
CA GLU A 89 -12.31 -3.56 9.62
C GLU A 89 -12.89 -2.71 8.49
N LYS A 90 -12.19 -2.59 7.36
CA LYS A 90 -12.47 -1.55 6.35
C LYS A 90 -12.46 -2.03 4.91
N TRP A 91 -11.70 -3.08 4.58
CA TRP A 91 -11.55 -3.48 3.18
C TRP A 91 -12.74 -4.32 2.69
N PRO A 92 -13.32 -4.02 1.51
CA PRO A 92 -14.41 -4.82 0.95
C PRO A 92 -13.94 -6.21 0.53
N SER A 93 -14.73 -7.26 0.83
CA SER A 93 -14.35 -8.64 0.52
C SER A 93 -14.34 -8.97 -0.98
N SER A 94 -15.01 -8.16 -1.81
CA SER A 94 -15.16 -8.36 -3.26
C SER A 94 -14.06 -7.73 -4.11
N GLU A 95 -13.12 -6.98 -3.51
CA GLU A 95 -12.07 -6.27 -4.25
C GLU A 95 -10.70 -6.89 -4.00
N LEU A 96 -9.91 -7.00 -5.07
CA LEU A 96 -8.51 -7.40 -4.99
C LEU A 96 -7.70 -6.30 -4.28
N LEU A 97 -6.94 -6.69 -3.26
CA LEU A 97 -6.06 -5.77 -2.55
C LEU A 97 -4.63 -5.90 -3.05
N TYR A 98 -4.08 -4.80 -3.53
CA TYR A 98 -2.65 -4.68 -3.79
C TYR A 98 -2.00 -3.84 -2.70
N VAL A 99 -0.80 -4.22 -2.26
CA VAL A 99 -0.09 -3.53 -1.19
C VAL A 99 1.33 -3.22 -1.62
N THR A 100 1.74 -1.95 -1.48
CA THR A 100 3.16 -1.57 -1.51
C THR A 100 3.61 -1.11 -0.13
N PHE A 101 4.87 -1.40 0.24
CA PHE A 101 5.44 -0.98 1.52
C PHE A 101 6.86 -0.44 1.39
N PHE A 102 7.10 0.71 2.01
CA PHE A 102 8.40 1.36 2.08
C PHE A 102 8.84 1.49 3.54
N GLU A 103 9.90 0.76 3.91
CA GLU A 103 10.46 0.78 5.25
C GLU A 103 11.18 2.10 5.51
N CYS A 104 10.76 2.83 6.56
CA CYS A 104 11.36 4.11 6.90
C CYS A 104 11.11 4.49 8.36
N SER A 105 11.84 5.48 8.86
CA SER A 105 11.66 5.98 10.22
C SER A 105 10.23 6.52 10.41
N ASN A 106 9.64 6.34 11.60
CA ASN A 106 8.28 6.85 11.90
C ASN A 106 8.14 8.36 11.64
N ARG A 107 9.25 9.10 11.76
CA ARG A 107 9.24 10.53 11.47
C ARG A 107 9.16 10.81 9.97
N LEU A 108 9.97 10.15 9.14
CA LEU A 108 9.88 10.28 7.69
C LEU A 108 8.51 9.80 7.19
N ALA A 109 8.01 8.69 7.72
CA ALA A 109 6.69 8.17 7.41
C ALA A 109 5.55 9.18 7.65
N LYS A 110 5.63 10.02 8.71
CA LYS A 110 4.64 11.08 8.95
C LYS A 110 4.58 12.12 7.83
N TYR A 111 5.73 12.54 7.33
CA TYR A 111 5.79 13.55 6.26
C TYR A 111 5.33 12.97 4.92
N LEU A 112 5.77 11.75 4.61
CA LEU A 112 5.40 11.08 3.38
C LEU A 112 3.92 10.69 3.36
N GLU A 113 3.38 10.19 4.48
CA GLU A 113 1.95 9.87 4.60
C GLU A 113 1.10 11.10 4.26
N GLN A 114 1.40 12.26 4.84
CA GLN A 114 0.68 13.49 4.50
C GLN A 114 0.84 13.88 3.03
N LEU A 115 2.05 13.82 2.49
CA LEU A 115 2.31 14.14 1.08
C LEU A 115 1.49 13.25 0.13
N PHE A 116 1.45 11.95 0.36
CA PHE A 116 0.69 11.02 -0.47
C PHE A 116 -0.82 11.15 -0.25
N LEU A 117 -1.27 11.38 0.99
CA LEU A 117 -2.68 11.69 1.24
C LEU A 117 -3.11 12.94 0.49
N ASP A 118 -2.29 14.00 0.46
CA ASP A 118 -2.63 15.21 -0.31
C ASP A 118 -2.59 14.96 -1.82
N SER A 119 -1.73 14.06 -2.29
CA SER A 119 -1.60 13.70 -3.71
C SER A 119 -2.74 12.80 -4.21
N PHE A 120 -3.25 11.91 -3.35
CA PHE A 120 -4.33 10.99 -3.67
C PHE A 120 -5.70 11.47 -3.18
N ALA A 121 -5.80 12.46 -2.30
CA ALA A 121 -7.10 12.99 -1.85
C ALA A 121 -7.93 13.57 -3.00
N GLY A 122 -7.31 13.93 -4.13
CA GLY A 122 -8.01 14.29 -5.37
C GLY A 122 -8.75 13.12 -6.04
N THR A 123 -8.59 11.88 -5.58
CA THR A 123 -9.31 10.70 -6.10
C THR A 123 -10.42 10.21 -5.15
N ASN A 124 -10.69 10.92 -4.05
CA ASN A 124 -11.82 10.64 -3.15
C ASN A 124 -13.19 11.12 -3.69
N GLU A 125 -13.25 11.63 -4.92
CA GLU A 125 -14.51 11.88 -5.66
C GLU A 125 -14.95 10.66 -6.48
N ILE A 126 -14.73 9.45 -5.97
CA ILE A 126 -15.48 8.29 -6.46
C ILE A 126 -16.56 8.01 -5.43
N ASP A 127 -17.67 8.71 -5.60
CA ASP A 127 -18.95 8.37 -4.98
C ASP A 127 -19.25 6.90 -5.29
N HIS A 128 -19.35 6.08 -4.24
CA HIS A 128 -19.99 4.78 -4.29
C HIS A 128 -21.52 4.92 -4.42
#